data_AF-A0A848WT18-F1
#
_entry.id   AF-A0A848WT18-F1
#
_cell.length_a   1.000
_cell.length_b   1.000
_cell.length_c   1.000
_cell.angle_alpha   90.00
_cell.angle_beta   90.00
_cell.angle_gamma   90.00
#
_symmetry.space_group_name_H-M   'P 1'
#
loop_
_entity.id
_entity.type
_entity.pdbx_description
1 polymer ?
#
loop_
_entity_poly.entity_id
_entity_poly.type
_entity_poly.pdbx_seq_one_letter_code
_entity_poly.pdbx_strand_id
1 'polypeptide(L)'
;MAGVLAFVFSTVGITFFGEIIPQAYFSRNAMRAGSLLAPVIKVYQFLLYPVARPSSWVLDKWIGQEGPLYFAEKDFEVLLDRHIRERDTDISYAEGRGAMNFLRLDDLRTSGEGAPIHPDTIIETQTGENGLPMLDPVTPGKESPLVNQLKKTELKWAILTNEEGLPKSVLNIDEFLRKICTTTEEVNPHQFCHIPIVIENPEATLDQALTQLVVEPNSFDDRLLDREVILYWGSNSKRIVSGPDLLGRLLHGIASRTDISEDNLI
;
A
#
# COMPACT_ATOMS: atom_id res chain seq x y z
N MET A 1 34.38 9.42 58.90
CA MET A 1 34.14 8.10 58.26
C MET A 1 32.69 7.65 58.38
N ALA A 2 32.08 7.61 59.58
CA ALA A 2 30.70 7.13 59.75
C ALA A 2 29.62 7.93 58.97
N GLY A 3 29.71 9.27 58.91
CA GLY A 3 28.73 10.09 58.17
C GLY A 3 28.77 9.91 56.65
N VAL A 4 29.95 9.71 56.07
CA VAL A 4 30.11 9.42 54.63
C VAL A 4 29.55 8.03 54.31
N LEU A 5 29.81 7.04 55.18
CA LEU A 5 29.23 5.70 55.03
C LEU A 5 27.70 5.71 55.18
N ALA A 6 27.15 6.47 56.13
CA ALA A 6 25.71 6.61 56.31
C ALA A 6 25.05 7.33 55.10
N PHE A 7 25.70 8.36 54.56
CA PHE A 7 25.24 9.04 53.36
C PHE A 7 25.21 8.09 52.16
N VAL A 8 26.32 7.41 51.86
CA VAL A 8 26.41 6.46 50.75
C VAL A 8 25.41 5.31 50.92
N PHE A 9 25.30 4.76 52.13
CA PHE A 9 24.34 3.69 52.43
C PHE A 9 22.90 4.16 52.28
N SER A 10 22.57 5.37 52.74
CA SER A 10 21.23 5.94 52.59
C SER A 10 20.91 6.23 51.13
N THR A 11 21.85 6.77 50.34
CA THR A 11 21.64 7.01 48.90
C THR A 11 21.41 5.71 48.17
N VAL A 12 22.29 4.72 48.34
CA VAL A 12 22.16 3.41 47.68
C VAL A 12 20.87 2.70 48.13
N GLY A 13 20.57 2.70 49.42
CA GLY A 13 19.36 2.09 49.97
C GLY A 13 18.08 2.73 49.42
N ILE A 14 18.00 4.07 49.42
CA ILE A 14 16.83 4.79 48.89
C ILE A 14 16.69 4.56 47.38
N THR A 15 17.78 4.60 46.61
CA THR A 15 17.71 4.34 45.16
C THR A 15 17.26 2.91 44.88
N PHE A 16 17.80 1.89 45.54
CA PHE A 16 17.39 0.50 45.28
C PHE A 16 15.96 0.20 45.77
N PHE A 17 15.66 0.50 47.03
CA PHE A 17 14.40 0.11 47.65
C PHE A 17 13.26 1.09 47.39
N GLY A 18 13.55 2.37 47.23
CA GLY A 18 12.57 3.43 47.01
C GLY A 18 12.28 3.72 45.54
N GLU A 19 13.24 3.47 44.65
CA GLU A 19 13.13 3.84 43.23
C GLU A 19 13.16 2.62 42.31
N ILE A 20 14.30 1.91 42.22
CA ILE A 20 14.50 0.84 41.22
C ILE A 20 13.54 -0.34 41.41
N ILE A 21 13.42 -0.88 42.63
CA ILE A 21 12.56 -2.05 42.89
C ILE A 21 11.08 -1.71 42.67
N PRO A 22 10.53 -0.63 43.27
CA PRO A 22 9.14 -0.24 43.02
C PRO A 22 8.89 0.05 41.54
N GLN A 23 9.77 0.80 40.87
CA GLN A 23 9.61 1.13 39.46
C GLN A 23 9.60 -0.12 38.57
N ALA A 24 10.48 -1.09 38.82
CA ALA A 24 10.50 -2.35 38.07
C ALA A 24 9.21 -3.17 38.29
N TYR A 25 8.68 -3.19 39.51
CA TYR A 25 7.42 -3.87 39.81
C TYR A 25 6.21 -3.17 39.14
N PHE A 26 6.13 -1.84 39.27
CA PHE A 26 5.07 -1.04 38.67
C PHE A 26 5.11 -1.09 37.15
N SER A 27 6.29 -1.10 36.52
CA SER A 27 6.42 -1.22 35.07
C SER A 27 5.86 -2.56 34.55
N ARG A 28 6.11 -3.67 35.23
CA ARG A 28 5.59 -5.01 34.83
C ARG A 28 4.11 -5.20 35.15
N ASN A 29 3.60 -4.55 36.19
CA ASN A 29 2.22 -4.71 36.67
C ASN A 29 1.39 -3.43 36.53
N ALA A 30 1.72 -2.58 35.56
CA ALA A 30 1.23 -1.20 35.48
C ALA A 30 -0.30 -1.11 35.56
N MET A 31 -1.01 -1.98 34.85
CA MET A 31 -2.48 -2.00 34.85
C MET A 31 -3.07 -2.39 36.22
N ARG A 32 -2.53 -3.43 36.87
CA ARG A 32 -3.02 -3.91 38.17
C ARG A 32 -2.70 -2.94 39.30
N ALA A 33 -1.48 -2.40 39.29
CA ALA A 33 -1.08 -1.41 40.28
C ALA A 33 -1.84 -0.09 40.07
N GLY A 34 -2.01 0.34 38.81
CA GLY A 34 -2.79 1.51 38.45
C GLY A 34 -4.23 1.42 38.90
N SER A 35 -4.89 0.27 38.73
CA SER A 35 -6.27 0.07 39.18
C SER A 35 -6.40 0.09 40.71
N LEU A 36 -5.46 -0.54 41.42
CA LEU A 36 -5.45 -0.59 42.88
C LEU A 36 -5.16 0.78 43.51
N LEU A 37 -4.26 1.56 42.91
CA LEU A 37 -3.90 2.90 43.39
C LEU A 37 -4.80 4.00 42.85
N ALA A 38 -5.66 3.72 41.87
CA ALA A 38 -6.61 4.67 41.30
C ALA A 38 -7.40 5.50 42.33
N PRO A 39 -8.00 4.93 43.40
CA PRO A 39 -8.72 5.73 44.40
C PRO A 39 -7.78 6.71 45.14
N VAL A 40 -6.57 6.28 45.47
CA VAL A 40 -5.56 7.12 46.14
C VAL A 40 -5.12 8.26 45.21
N ILE A 41 -4.80 7.93 43.95
CA ILE A 41 -4.41 8.91 42.93
C ILE A 41 -5.52 9.94 42.72
N LYS A 42 -6.79 9.54 42.69
CA LYS A 42 -7.92 10.47 42.55
C LYS A 42 -8.05 11.43 43.73
N VAL A 43 -7.78 10.98 44.96
CA VAL A 43 -7.74 11.86 46.14
C VAL A 43 -6.62 12.89 46.00
N TYR A 44 -5.41 12.46 45.64
CA TYR A 44 -4.30 13.38 45.39
C TYR A 44 -4.58 14.34 44.24
N GLN A 45 -5.19 13.86 43.16
CA GLN A 45 -5.60 14.68 42.03
C GLN A 45 -6.56 15.77 42.49
N PHE A 46 -7.58 15.44 43.28
CA PHE A 46 -8.51 16.42 43.84
C PHE A 46 -7.81 17.46 44.72
N LEU A 47 -6.90 17.02 45.60
CA LEU A 47 -6.14 17.91 46.49
C LEU A 47 -5.19 18.84 45.74
N LEU A 48 -4.52 18.32 44.70
CA LEU A 48 -3.52 19.07 43.92
C LEU A 48 -4.15 19.87 42.77
N TYR A 49 -5.38 19.56 42.37
CA TYR A 49 -6.08 20.22 41.26
C TYR A 49 -6.11 21.75 41.34
N PRO A 50 -6.33 22.39 42.51
CA PRO A 50 -6.34 23.84 42.63
C PRO A 50 -5.02 24.50 42.22
N VAL A 51 -3.91 23.77 42.33
CA VAL A 51 -2.57 24.24 41.95
C VAL A 51 -2.20 23.74 40.56
N ALA A 52 -2.44 22.46 40.26
CA ALA A 52 -2.05 21.83 39.01
C ALA A 52 -2.75 22.45 37.79
N ARG A 53 -4.04 22.79 37.90
CA ARG A 53 -4.81 23.38 36.79
C ARG A 53 -4.32 24.77 36.35
N PRO A 54 -4.10 25.75 37.25
CA PRO A 54 -3.53 27.02 36.84
C PRO A 54 -2.10 26.87 36.33
N SER A 55 -1.30 25.96 36.92
CA SER A 55 0.05 25.67 36.43
C SER A 55 0.04 25.13 35.00
N SER A 56 -0.85 24.18 34.68
CA SER A 56 -0.98 23.65 33.32
C SER A 56 -1.42 24.74 32.34
N TRP A 57 -2.41 25.57 32.72
CA TRP A 57 -2.86 26.67 31.87
C TRP A 57 -1.76 27.69 31.55
N VAL A 58 -0.89 28.00 32.52
CA VAL A 58 0.26 28.89 32.29
C VAL A 58 1.27 28.23 31.34
N LEU A 59 1.57 26.95 31.55
CA LEU A 59 2.51 26.20 30.70
C LEU A 59 1.98 26.07 29.28
N ASP A 60 0.71 25.68 29.09
CA ASP A 60 0.06 25.56 27.79
C ASP A 60 0.08 26.87 27.01
N LYS A 61 -0.09 28.00 27.72
CA LYS A 61 -0.05 29.33 27.11
C LYS A 61 1.37 29.78 26.74
N TRP A 62 2.39 29.29 27.45
CA TRP A 62 3.77 29.71 27.25
C TRP A 62 4.54 28.80 26.27
N ILE A 63 4.39 27.49 26.41
CA ILE A 63 5.12 26.47 25.64
C ILE A 63 4.28 25.97 24.44
N GLY A 64 2.94 26.08 24.53
CA GLY A 64 2.00 25.46 23.62
C GLY A 64 1.38 24.20 24.21
N GLN A 65 0.24 23.76 23.67
CA GLN A 65 -0.39 22.51 24.07
C GLN A 65 0.49 21.33 23.64
N GLU A 66 0.56 20.27 24.45
CA GLU A 66 1.10 18.98 24.01
C GLU A 66 0.32 18.52 22.78
N GLY A 67 0.93 18.66 21.59
CA GLY A 67 0.37 18.12 20.36
C GLY A 67 0.31 16.60 20.41
N PRO A 68 -0.49 15.95 19.55
CA PRO A 68 -0.44 14.51 19.43
C PRO A 68 1.00 14.09 19.14
N LEU A 69 1.44 12.97 19.74
CA LEU A 69 2.75 12.42 19.48
C LEU A 69 2.81 11.99 18.00
N TYR A 70 3.39 12.85 17.16
CA TYR A 70 3.66 12.51 15.77
C TYR A 70 4.84 11.56 15.76
N PHE A 71 4.57 10.26 15.60
CA PHE A 71 5.61 9.31 15.29
C PHE A 71 6.08 9.57 13.86
N ALA A 72 7.39 9.63 13.66
CA ALA A 72 7.93 9.55 12.32
C ALA A 72 7.55 8.19 11.73
N GLU A 73 7.37 8.11 10.41
CA GLU A 73 7.06 6.85 9.74
C GLU A 73 8.07 5.74 10.08
N LYS A 74 9.36 6.09 10.19
CA LYS A 74 10.41 5.18 10.63
C LYS A 74 10.17 4.59 12.02
N ASP A 75 9.55 5.35 12.94
CA ASP A 75 9.20 4.84 14.27
C ASP A 75 8.02 3.87 14.16
N PHE A 76 7.03 4.17 13.32
CA PHE A 76 5.92 3.25 13.01
C PHE A 76 6.42 1.95 12.37
N GLU A 77 7.35 2.03 11.42
CA GLU A 77 7.98 0.86 10.80
C GLU A 77 8.67 -0.03 11.85
N VAL A 78 9.42 0.59 12.77
CA VAL A 78 10.11 -0.14 13.86
C VAL A 78 9.10 -0.80 14.82
N LEU A 79 8.02 -0.09 15.15
CA LEU A 79 6.95 -0.64 15.99
C LEU A 79 6.28 -1.84 15.32
N LEU A 80 5.95 -1.75 14.03
CA LEU A 80 5.36 -2.85 13.26
C LEU A 80 6.33 -4.03 13.13
N ASP A 81 7.60 -3.79 12.79
CA ASP A 81 8.63 -4.84 12.71
C ASP A 81 8.80 -5.58 14.05
N ARG A 82 8.70 -4.87 15.17
CA ARG A 82 8.71 -5.50 16.50
C ARG A 82 7.50 -6.40 16.72
N HIS A 83 6.30 -5.94 16.38
CA HIS A 83 5.08 -6.76 16.51
C HIS A 83 5.12 -8.02 15.65
N ILE A 84 5.68 -7.93 14.44
CA ILE A 84 5.86 -9.06 13.51
C ILE A 84 6.80 -10.13 14.10
N ARG A 85 7.82 -9.74 14.87
CA ARG A 85 8.82 -10.65 15.46
C ARG A 85 8.41 -11.25 16.80
N GLU A 86 7.57 -10.55 17.57
CA GLU A 86 7.10 -11.00 18.87
C GLU A 86 5.91 -11.97 18.72
N ARG A 87 5.92 -13.10 19.44
CA ARG A 87 4.90 -14.17 19.31
C ARG A 87 3.61 -13.91 20.08
N ASP A 88 3.60 -12.88 20.92
CA ASP A 88 2.52 -12.58 21.88
C ASP A 88 2.00 -11.17 21.64
N THR A 89 1.62 -10.89 20.39
CA THR A 89 0.99 -9.63 20.00
C THR A 89 -0.32 -9.89 19.27
N ASP A 90 -1.22 -8.91 19.31
CA ASP A 90 -2.52 -9.00 18.63
C ASP A 90 -2.40 -8.86 17.09
N ILE A 91 -1.20 -8.54 16.58
CA ILE A 91 -0.94 -8.36 15.15
C ILE A 91 -0.26 -9.61 14.61
N SER A 92 -0.91 -10.29 13.67
CA SER A 92 -0.30 -11.45 13.02
C SER A 92 0.86 -11.05 12.10
N TYR A 93 1.73 -12.02 11.79
CA TYR A 93 2.83 -11.82 10.85
C TYR A 93 2.35 -11.26 9.50
N ALA A 94 1.24 -11.80 8.97
CA ALA A 94 0.69 -11.37 7.69
C ALA A 94 0.17 -9.92 7.73
N GLU A 95 -0.55 -9.55 8.78
CA GLU A 95 -1.08 -8.19 8.95
C GLU A 95 0.05 -7.16 9.08
N GLY A 96 1.05 -7.44 9.93
CA GLY A 96 2.18 -6.55 10.10
C GLY A 96 3.02 -6.43 8.83
N ARG A 97 3.32 -7.54 8.14
CA ARG A 97 4.03 -7.50 6.84
C ARG A 97 3.23 -6.75 5.78
N GLY A 98 1.91 -6.92 5.75
CA GLY A 98 1.03 -6.23 4.81
C GLY A 98 1.02 -4.72 5.03
N ALA A 99 0.88 -4.29 6.28
CA ALA A 99 0.97 -2.88 6.65
C ALA A 99 2.32 -2.27 6.24
N MET A 100 3.43 -2.97 6.50
CA MET A 100 4.77 -2.55 6.08
C MET A 100 4.93 -2.43 4.57
N ASN A 101 4.36 -3.36 3.80
CA ASN A 101 4.40 -3.30 2.34
C ASN A 101 3.56 -2.13 1.80
N PHE A 102 2.48 -1.76 2.50
CA PHE A 102 1.63 -0.64 2.12
C PHE A 102 2.27 0.72 2.43
N LEU A 103 2.94 0.86 3.59
CA LEU A 103 3.69 2.06 3.94
C LEU A 103 4.72 2.40 2.86
N ARG A 104 5.51 1.40 2.46
CA ARG A 104 6.60 1.53 1.47
C ARG A 104 6.17 1.79 0.04
N LEU A 105 4.89 1.96 -0.26
CA LEU A 105 4.46 2.26 -1.64
C LEU A 105 4.88 3.65 -2.11
N ASP A 106 5.11 4.56 -1.16
CA ASP A 106 5.63 5.90 -1.38
C ASP A 106 7.11 5.90 -1.80
N ASP A 107 7.88 4.89 -1.43
CA ASP A 107 9.27 4.72 -1.87
C ASP A 107 9.37 4.18 -3.31
N LEU A 108 8.26 3.70 -3.89
CA LEU A 108 8.28 2.97 -5.16
C LEU A 108 7.87 3.82 -6.33
N ARG A 109 8.83 4.08 -7.20
CA ARG A 109 8.60 4.85 -8.41
C ARG A 109 7.88 4.00 -9.45
N THR A 110 6.81 4.53 -10.00
CA THR A 110 6.05 3.94 -11.12
C THR A 110 6.94 3.62 -12.33
N SER A 111 7.99 4.42 -12.53
CA SER A 111 9.01 4.22 -13.57
C SER A 111 9.88 2.97 -13.42
N GLY A 112 9.94 2.38 -12.22
CA GLY A 112 10.69 1.17 -11.91
C GLY A 112 9.83 -0.08 -11.70
N GLU A 113 8.51 0.08 -11.60
CA GLU A 113 7.58 -0.98 -11.18
C GLU A 113 6.78 -1.57 -12.35
N GLY A 114 6.19 -2.76 -12.13
CA GLY A 114 5.42 -3.47 -13.16
C GLY A 114 6.26 -4.11 -14.26
N ALA A 115 5.64 -4.46 -15.39
CA ALA A 115 6.30 -5.06 -16.54
C ALA A 115 6.68 -4.00 -17.60
N PRO A 116 7.79 -4.17 -18.33
CA PRO A 116 8.10 -3.30 -19.46
C PRO A 116 7.09 -3.48 -20.59
N ILE A 117 6.69 -2.38 -21.23
CA ILE A 117 5.80 -2.41 -22.41
C ILE A 117 6.66 -2.60 -23.65
N HIS A 118 6.34 -3.62 -24.44
CA HIS A 118 7.04 -3.88 -25.69
C HIS A 118 6.51 -2.97 -26.81
N PRO A 119 7.36 -2.39 -27.67
CA PRO A 119 6.91 -1.51 -28.75
C PRO A 119 5.89 -2.15 -29.70
N ASP A 120 6.03 -3.46 -30.00
CA ASP A 120 5.13 -4.18 -30.90
C ASP A 120 3.69 -4.32 -30.37
N THR A 121 3.47 -4.08 -29.07
CA THR A 121 2.14 -4.10 -28.47
C THR A 121 1.53 -2.70 -28.33
N ILE A 122 2.19 -1.67 -28.85
CA ILE A 122 1.64 -0.32 -28.95
C ILE A 122 0.93 -0.20 -30.31
N ILE A 123 -0.37 0.04 -30.29
CA ILE A 123 -1.23 0.09 -31.47
C ILE A 123 -1.85 1.49 -31.56
N GLU A 124 -1.50 2.22 -32.62
CA GLU A 124 -2.12 3.50 -32.92
C GLU A 124 -3.55 3.27 -33.45
N THR A 125 -4.49 4.02 -32.91
CA THR A 125 -5.92 3.94 -33.24
C THR A 125 -6.49 5.34 -33.43
N GLN A 126 -7.53 5.44 -34.26
CA GLN A 126 -8.29 6.69 -34.36
C GLN A 126 -9.09 6.90 -33.08
N THR A 127 -9.18 8.14 -32.62
CA THR A 127 -9.97 8.45 -31.41
C THR A 127 -11.41 8.79 -31.79
N GLY A 128 -12.37 8.08 -31.21
CA GLY A 128 -13.79 8.38 -31.40
C GLY A 128 -14.23 9.64 -30.65
N GLU A 129 -15.46 10.11 -30.91
CA GLU A 129 -16.02 11.31 -30.25
C GLU A 129 -16.08 11.21 -28.72
N ASN A 130 -16.11 9.98 -28.17
CA ASN A 130 -16.11 9.69 -26.74
C ASN A 130 -14.69 9.66 -26.12
N GLY A 131 -13.64 9.92 -26.90
CA GLY A 131 -12.25 9.88 -26.44
C GLY A 131 -11.65 8.48 -26.33
N LEU A 132 -12.37 7.44 -26.76
CA LEU A 132 -11.90 6.05 -26.76
C LEU A 132 -11.36 5.63 -28.15
N PRO A 133 -10.44 4.65 -28.20
CA PRO A 133 -9.98 4.05 -29.45
C PRO A 133 -11.13 3.52 -30.31
N MET A 134 -11.18 3.84 -31.61
CA MET A 134 -12.14 3.21 -32.53
C MET A 134 -11.67 1.81 -32.88
N LEU A 135 -12.39 0.79 -32.41
CA LEU A 135 -12.11 -0.62 -32.70
C LEU A 135 -13.31 -1.26 -33.37
N ASP A 136 -13.08 -1.82 -34.56
CA ASP A 136 -14.12 -2.55 -35.28
C ASP A 136 -14.47 -3.87 -34.56
N PRO A 137 -15.76 -4.22 -34.46
CA PRO A 137 -16.17 -5.54 -34.01
C PRO A 137 -15.55 -6.65 -34.86
N VAL A 138 -15.15 -7.74 -34.21
CA VAL A 138 -14.46 -8.86 -34.84
C VAL A 138 -15.40 -10.04 -34.94
N THR A 139 -15.65 -10.51 -36.16
CA THR A 139 -16.31 -11.81 -36.39
C THR A 139 -15.27 -12.93 -36.40
N PRO A 140 -15.42 -13.99 -35.58
CA PRO A 140 -14.56 -15.17 -35.63
C PRO A 140 -14.46 -15.76 -37.05
N GLY A 141 -13.26 -16.14 -37.47
CA GLY A 141 -13.00 -16.75 -38.78
C GLY A 141 -12.88 -15.76 -39.96
N LYS A 142 -13.15 -14.47 -39.76
CA LYS A 142 -12.80 -13.42 -40.74
C LYS A 142 -11.42 -12.85 -40.46
N GLU A 143 -10.73 -12.42 -41.50
CA GLU A 143 -9.46 -11.70 -41.31
C GLU A 143 -9.71 -10.36 -40.63
N SER A 144 -8.94 -10.09 -39.58
CA SER A 144 -8.91 -8.81 -38.88
C SER A 144 -7.46 -8.40 -38.68
N PRO A 145 -7.04 -7.19 -39.13
CA PRO A 145 -5.69 -6.69 -38.95
C PRO A 145 -5.27 -6.68 -37.47
N LEU A 146 -6.17 -6.26 -36.58
CA LEU A 146 -5.96 -6.25 -35.14
C LEU A 146 -5.65 -7.66 -34.62
N VAL A 147 -6.50 -8.64 -34.93
CA VAL A 147 -6.30 -10.04 -34.48
C VAL A 147 -5.00 -10.61 -35.02
N ASN A 148 -4.67 -10.34 -36.28
CA ASN A 148 -3.43 -10.83 -36.90
C ASN A 148 -2.18 -10.20 -36.29
N GLN A 149 -2.25 -8.95 -35.82
CA GLN A 149 -1.18 -8.32 -35.07
C GLN A 149 -1.05 -8.92 -33.66
N LEU A 150 -2.17 -9.06 -32.94
CA LEU A 150 -2.18 -9.58 -31.57
C LEU A 150 -1.73 -11.04 -31.49
N LYS A 151 -2.01 -11.87 -32.49
CA LYS A 151 -1.55 -13.27 -32.55
C LYS A 151 -0.03 -13.43 -32.68
N LYS A 152 0.71 -12.37 -33.02
CA LYS A 152 2.18 -12.42 -33.17
C LYS A 152 2.93 -12.21 -31.86
N THR A 153 2.23 -11.82 -30.80
CA THR A 153 2.82 -11.53 -29.49
C THR A 153 2.30 -12.52 -28.45
N GLU A 154 3.15 -12.89 -27.50
CA GLU A 154 2.80 -13.68 -26.32
C GLU A 154 2.57 -12.80 -25.08
N LEU A 155 2.54 -11.48 -25.27
CA LEU A 155 2.37 -10.52 -24.20
C LEU A 155 0.88 -10.36 -23.86
N LYS A 156 0.61 -10.15 -22.58
CA LYS A 156 -0.75 -10.05 -22.03
C LYS A 156 -1.50 -8.78 -22.47
N TRP A 157 -0.78 -7.69 -22.71
CA TRP A 157 -1.36 -6.35 -22.86
C TRP A 157 -0.97 -5.67 -24.17
N ALA A 158 -1.96 -5.11 -24.86
CA ALA A 158 -1.77 -4.14 -25.94
C ALA A 158 -2.17 -2.74 -25.47
N ILE A 159 -1.37 -1.74 -25.81
CA ILE A 159 -1.64 -0.33 -25.47
C ILE A 159 -2.20 0.36 -26.70
N LEU A 160 -3.41 0.89 -26.57
CA LEU A 160 -4.09 1.61 -27.63
C LEU A 160 -3.84 3.11 -27.45
N THR A 161 -3.17 3.71 -28.43
CA THR A 161 -2.85 5.15 -28.42
C THR A 161 -3.73 5.91 -29.41
N ASN A 162 -3.87 7.21 -29.18
CA ASN A 162 -4.39 8.13 -30.20
C ASN A 162 -3.32 8.47 -31.24
N GLU A 163 -3.69 9.33 -32.19
CA GLU A 163 -2.85 9.87 -33.26
C GLU A 163 -1.65 10.70 -32.76
N GLU A 164 -1.66 11.11 -31.50
CA GLU A 164 -0.58 11.85 -30.84
C GLU A 164 0.37 10.92 -30.07
N GLY A 165 0.11 9.60 -30.07
CA GLY A 165 0.90 8.61 -29.32
C GLY A 165 0.61 8.58 -27.82
N LEU A 166 -0.48 9.20 -27.37
CA LEU A 166 -0.94 9.17 -25.98
C LEU A 166 -1.81 7.94 -25.72
N PRO A 167 -1.56 7.17 -24.66
CA PRO A 167 -2.34 5.99 -24.34
C PRO A 167 -3.75 6.38 -23.91
N LYS A 168 -4.75 5.74 -24.54
CA LYS A 168 -6.18 5.93 -24.23
C LYS A 168 -6.80 4.72 -23.58
N SER A 169 -6.32 3.52 -23.92
CA SER A 169 -6.83 2.27 -23.36
C SER A 169 -5.80 1.15 -23.40
N VAL A 170 -6.03 0.11 -22.60
CA VAL A 170 -5.22 -1.12 -22.56
C VAL A 170 -6.12 -2.32 -22.85
N LEU A 171 -5.79 -3.11 -23.86
CA LEU A 171 -6.52 -4.32 -24.25
C LEU A 171 -5.88 -5.56 -23.62
N ASN A 172 -6.68 -6.38 -22.94
CA ASN A 172 -6.29 -7.72 -22.50
C ASN A 172 -6.27 -8.68 -23.69
N ILE A 173 -5.07 -9.01 -24.18
CA ILE A 173 -4.87 -9.81 -25.38
C ILE A 173 -5.38 -11.24 -25.16
N ASP A 174 -5.04 -11.84 -24.02
CA ASP A 174 -5.38 -13.23 -23.72
C ASP A 174 -6.89 -13.44 -23.65
N GLU A 175 -7.59 -12.55 -22.95
CA GLU A 175 -9.04 -12.65 -22.77
C GLU A 175 -9.77 -12.41 -24.09
N PHE A 176 -9.33 -11.42 -24.87
CA PHE A 176 -9.90 -11.09 -26.17
C PHE A 176 -9.70 -12.22 -27.19
N LEU A 177 -8.47 -12.71 -27.36
CA LEU A 177 -8.17 -13.78 -28.29
C LEU A 177 -8.86 -15.09 -27.89
N ARG A 178 -8.91 -15.39 -26.58
CA ARG A 178 -9.66 -16.55 -26.07
C ARG A 178 -11.14 -16.43 -26.37
N LYS A 179 -11.75 -15.25 -26.23
CA LYS A 179 -13.16 -15.05 -26.58
C LYS A 179 -13.39 -15.27 -28.08
N ILE A 180 -12.56 -14.69 -28.95
CA ILE A 180 -12.69 -14.86 -30.40
C ILE A 180 -12.59 -16.33 -30.81
N CYS A 181 -11.68 -17.10 -30.19
CA CYS A 181 -11.51 -18.52 -30.49
C CYS A 181 -12.61 -19.43 -29.95
N THR A 182 -13.46 -18.96 -29.03
CA THR A 182 -14.48 -19.78 -28.34
C THR A 182 -15.92 -19.48 -28.77
N THR A 183 -16.16 -18.36 -29.44
CA THR A 183 -17.49 -17.92 -29.86
C THR A 183 -17.66 -18.00 -31.38
N THR A 184 -18.91 -17.97 -31.83
CA THR A 184 -19.30 -17.79 -33.23
C THR A 184 -19.94 -16.43 -33.50
N GLU A 185 -20.23 -15.69 -32.43
CA GLU A 185 -20.85 -14.36 -32.49
C GLU A 185 -19.79 -13.26 -32.69
N GLU A 186 -20.24 -12.10 -33.15
CA GLU A 186 -19.40 -10.92 -33.24
C GLU A 186 -18.95 -10.44 -31.85
N VAL A 187 -17.65 -10.14 -31.72
CA VAL A 187 -17.03 -9.74 -30.46
C VAL A 187 -16.63 -8.29 -30.54
N ASN A 188 -17.11 -7.49 -29.60
CA ASN A 188 -16.70 -6.10 -29.46
C ASN A 188 -15.39 -6.03 -28.64
N PRO A 189 -14.25 -5.56 -29.21
CA PRO A 189 -12.96 -5.48 -28.50
C PRO A 189 -13.01 -4.58 -27.26
N HIS A 190 -13.89 -3.57 -27.24
CA HIS A 190 -14.05 -2.65 -26.10
C HIS A 190 -14.41 -3.35 -24.79
N GLN A 191 -15.00 -4.54 -24.84
CA GLN A 191 -15.34 -5.33 -23.66
C GLN A 191 -14.11 -5.89 -22.92
N PHE A 192 -12.94 -5.86 -23.57
CA PHE A 192 -11.67 -6.37 -23.04
C PHE A 192 -10.65 -5.24 -22.83
N CYS A 193 -11.12 -3.99 -22.95
CA CYS A 193 -10.35 -2.78 -22.81
C CYS A 193 -10.53 -2.20 -21.40
N HIS A 194 -9.43 -1.73 -20.82
CA HIS A 194 -9.40 -1.03 -19.53
C HIS A 194 -8.92 0.41 -19.74
N ILE A 195 -9.37 1.32 -18.87
CA ILE A 195 -8.88 2.71 -18.86
C ILE A 195 -7.68 2.80 -17.92
N PRO A 196 -6.48 3.11 -18.42
CA PRO A 196 -5.31 3.22 -17.58
C PRO A 196 -5.26 4.54 -16.81
N ILE A 197 -4.60 4.52 -15.66
CA ILE A 197 -4.03 5.71 -15.05
C ILE A 197 -2.68 5.96 -15.72
N VAL A 198 -2.53 7.09 -16.38
CA VAL A 198 -1.31 7.44 -17.14
C VAL A 198 -0.43 8.35 -16.30
N ILE A 199 0.82 7.95 -16.09
CA ILE A 199 1.80 8.66 -15.29
C ILE A 199 3.04 8.92 -16.14
N GLU A 200 3.36 10.19 -16.34
CA GLU A 200 4.53 10.62 -17.12
C GLU A 200 5.71 11.01 -16.24
N ASN A 201 5.44 11.48 -15.02
CA ASN A 201 6.47 11.93 -14.09
C ASN A 201 7.28 10.71 -13.58
N PRO A 202 8.60 10.62 -13.85
CA PRO A 202 9.44 9.52 -13.39
C PRO A 202 9.58 9.42 -11.87
N GLU A 203 9.36 10.52 -11.16
CA GLU A 203 9.43 10.61 -9.70
C GLU A 203 8.09 10.26 -9.03
N ALA A 204 7.02 10.07 -9.79
CA ALA A 204 5.72 9.70 -9.23
C ALA A 204 5.74 8.28 -8.69
N THR A 205 5.19 8.14 -7.50
CA THR A 205 5.25 6.95 -6.67
C THR A 205 3.97 6.11 -6.82
N LEU A 206 4.02 4.84 -6.42
CA LEU A 206 2.86 3.95 -6.56
C LEU A 206 1.70 4.39 -5.66
N ASP A 207 1.95 4.88 -4.46
CA ASP A 207 0.90 5.43 -3.58
C ASP A 207 0.12 6.56 -4.27
N GLN A 208 0.83 7.51 -4.91
CA GLN A 208 0.23 8.61 -5.67
C GLN A 208 -0.61 8.08 -6.83
N ALA A 209 -0.13 7.03 -7.51
CA ALA A 209 -0.89 6.36 -8.57
C ALA A 209 -2.18 5.72 -8.04
N LEU A 210 -2.11 5.06 -6.88
CA LEU A 210 -3.26 4.39 -6.27
C LEU A 210 -4.37 5.35 -5.87
N THR A 211 -4.05 6.60 -5.48
CA THR A 211 -5.08 7.60 -5.16
C THR A 211 -5.99 7.96 -6.33
N GLN A 212 -5.58 7.64 -7.57
CA GLN A 212 -6.34 7.90 -8.79
C GLN A 212 -7.16 6.70 -9.26
N LEU A 213 -7.05 5.55 -8.58
CA LEU A 213 -7.91 4.39 -8.81
C LEU A 213 -9.32 4.73 -8.33
N VAL A 214 -10.28 4.60 -9.23
CA VAL A 214 -11.70 4.77 -8.91
C VAL A 214 -12.30 3.38 -8.77
N VAL A 215 -12.78 3.05 -7.57
CA VAL A 215 -13.53 1.82 -7.31
C VAL A 215 -15.01 2.19 -7.32
N GLU A 216 -15.71 1.92 -8.43
CA GLU A 216 -17.16 2.11 -8.48
C GLU A 216 -17.85 0.86 -7.88
N PRO A 217 -18.67 1.00 -6.83
CA PRO A 217 -19.14 -0.15 -6.05
C PRO A 217 -20.26 -0.98 -6.71
N ASN A 218 -20.69 -0.67 -7.94
CA ASN A 218 -21.83 -1.37 -8.57
C ASN A 218 -21.79 -1.30 -10.10
N SER A 219 -21.16 -2.28 -10.74
CA SER A 219 -21.35 -2.54 -12.17
C SER A 219 -21.39 -4.04 -12.44
N PHE A 220 -22.34 -4.73 -11.80
CA PHE A 220 -22.69 -6.11 -12.17
C PHE A 220 -23.17 -6.24 -13.63
N ASP A 221 -23.46 -5.13 -14.30
CA ASP A 221 -23.96 -5.08 -15.70
C ASP A 221 -23.15 -4.15 -16.63
N ASP A 222 -22.15 -3.41 -16.13
CA ASP A 222 -21.47 -2.36 -16.92
C ASP A 222 -19.96 -2.33 -16.63
N ARG A 223 -19.26 -3.42 -17.02
CA ARG A 223 -17.80 -3.64 -16.89
C ARG A 223 -16.89 -2.61 -17.59
N LEU A 224 -17.43 -1.47 -18.02
CA LEU A 224 -16.84 -0.67 -19.08
C LEU A 224 -15.78 0.34 -18.64
N LEU A 225 -15.53 0.56 -17.34
CA LEU A 225 -14.66 1.68 -16.90
C LEU A 225 -13.83 1.41 -15.64
N ASP A 226 -13.44 0.16 -15.35
CA ASP A 226 -12.57 -0.09 -14.20
C ASP A 226 -11.13 0.39 -14.50
N ARG A 227 -10.67 1.37 -13.72
CA ARG A 227 -9.26 1.81 -13.73
C ARG A 227 -8.46 0.80 -12.93
N GLU A 228 -7.99 -0.26 -13.56
CA GLU A 228 -7.27 -1.36 -12.88
C GLU A 228 -5.77 -1.42 -13.21
N VAL A 229 -5.32 -0.54 -14.11
CA VAL A 229 -3.98 -0.59 -14.69
C VAL A 229 -3.33 0.79 -14.58
N ILE A 230 -2.09 0.81 -14.11
CA ILE A 230 -1.25 2.00 -14.09
C ILE A 230 -0.24 1.88 -15.24
N LEU A 231 -0.16 2.90 -16.08
CA LEU A 231 0.84 3.03 -17.12
C LEU A 231 1.84 4.11 -16.76
N TYR A 232 3.10 3.73 -16.61
CA TYR A 232 4.18 4.69 -16.70
C TYR A 232 4.51 4.93 -18.18
N TRP A 233 4.34 6.18 -18.65
CA TRP A 233 4.48 6.56 -20.06
C TRP A 233 5.64 7.55 -20.27
N GLY A 234 6.84 7.13 -19.88
CA GLY A 234 8.05 7.92 -20.09
C GLY A 234 8.56 7.88 -21.53
N SER A 235 9.39 8.87 -21.87
CA SER A 235 10.12 8.91 -23.15
C SER A 235 11.16 7.80 -23.26
N ASN A 236 11.86 7.50 -22.17
CA ASN A 236 12.95 6.50 -22.12
C ASN A 236 12.48 5.08 -21.79
N SER A 237 11.41 4.95 -21.01
CA SER A 237 10.85 3.65 -20.62
C SER A 237 9.35 3.74 -20.47
N LYS A 238 8.67 2.64 -20.79
CA LYS A 238 7.23 2.49 -20.65
C LYS A 238 6.95 1.23 -19.84
N ARG A 239 6.09 1.32 -18.83
CA ARG A 239 5.79 0.20 -17.94
C ARG A 239 4.31 0.12 -17.64
N ILE A 240 3.85 -1.10 -17.39
CA ILE A 240 2.48 -1.42 -17.03
C ILE A 240 2.45 -2.13 -15.68
N VAL A 241 1.68 -1.60 -14.75
CA VAL A 241 1.43 -2.20 -13.44
C VAL A 241 -0.04 -2.60 -13.39
N SER A 242 -0.32 -3.89 -13.26
CA SER A 242 -1.68 -4.42 -13.15
C SER A 242 -2.09 -4.67 -11.70
N GLY A 243 -3.39 -4.84 -11.44
CA GLY A 243 -3.91 -5.22 -10.12
C GLY A 243 -3.19 -6.43 -9.49
N PRO A 244 -2.96 -7.55 -10.22
CA PRO A 244 -2.17 -8.67 -9.72
C PRO A 244 -0.72 -8.32 -9.37
N ASP A 245 -0.08 -7.38 -10.08
CA ASP A 245 1.28 -6.94 -9.76
C ASP A 245 1.31 -6.17 -8.44
N LEU A 246 0.35 -5.26 -8.25
CA LEU A 246 0.16 -4.51 -7.00
C LEU A 246 -0.15 -5.44 -5.83
N LEU A 247 -1.06 -6.40 -6.03
CA LEU A 247 -1.40 -7.38 -5.01
C LEU A 247 -0.21 -8.27 -4.68
N GLY A 248 0.53 -8.74 -5.68
CA GLY A 248 1.76 -9.51 -5.49
C GLY A 248 2.81 -8.73 -4.70
N ARG A 249 2.87 -7.41 -4.89
CA ARG A 249 3.74 -6.52 -4.11
C ARG A 249 3.29 -6.42 -2.65
N LEU A 250 1.99 -6.22 -2.41
CA LEU A 250 1.42 -6.13 -1.06
C LEU A 250 1.51 -7.45 -0.29
N LEU A 251 1.45 -8.59 -0.98
CA LEU A 251 1.57 -9.92 -0.40
C LEU A 251 3.02 -10.42 -0.33
N HIS A 252 4.00 -9.61 -0.73
CA HIS A 252 5.40 -10.01 -0.73
C HIS A 252 5.88 -10.36 0.69
N GLY A 253 6.43 -11.57 0.84
CA GLY A 253 6.87 -12.12 2.13
C GLY A 253 5.74 -12.67 3.00
N ILE A 254 4.47 -12.57 2.58
CA ILE A 254 3.31 -13.18 3.24
C ILE A 254 2.94 -14.48 2.54
N ALA A 255 2.76 -14.42 1.23
CA ALA A 255 2.46 -15.59 0.41
C ALA A 255 3.73 -16.41 0.18
N SER A 256 3.66 -17.73 0.43
CA SER A 256 4.73 -18.64 0.09
C SER A 256 4.84 -18.73 -1.43
N ARG A 257 5.93 -18.26 -2.02
CA ARG A 257 6.28 -18.60 -3.40
C ARG A 257 6.65 -20.08 -3.39
N THR A 258 5.74 -20.95 -3.79
CA THR A 258 6.15 -22.24 -4.35
C THR A 258 6.75 -21.90 -5.71
N ASP A 259 8.07 -21.88 -5.79
CA ASP A 259 8.76 -21.92 -7.06
C ASP A 259 8.27 -23.20 -7.75
N ILE A 260 7.40 -23.05 -8.74
CA ILE A 260 7.08 -24.13 -9.66
C ILE A 260 8.36 -24.31 -10.47
N SER A 261 9.23 -25.20 -10.00
CA SER A 261 10.32 -25.74 -10.81
C SER A 261 9.69 -26.37 -12.05
N GLU A 262 10.20 -26.01 -13.22
CA GLU A 262 9.80 -26.56 -14.52
C GLU A 262 9.96 -28.10 -14.60
N ASP A 263 10.56 -28.74 -13.59
CA ASP A 263 10.75 -30.19 -13.47
C ASP A 263 9.48 -31.00 -13.13
N ASN A 264 8.34 -30.36 -12.84
CA ASN A 264 7.08 -31.07 -12.54
C ASN A 264 6.02 -31.02 -13.65
N LEU A 265 6.42 -30.65 -14.87
CA LEU A 265 5.60 -30.86 -16.08
C LEU A 265 6.18 -32.04 -16.88
N ILE A 266 5.83 -33.25 -16.44
CA ILE A 266 5.88 -34.47 -17.27
C ILE A 266 4.46 -34.96 -17.45
#